data_AF-A0A3P3QV48-F1
#
_entry.id   AF-A0A3P3QV48-F1
#
_cell.length_a   1.000
_cell.length_b   1.000
_cell.length_c   1.000
_cell.angle_alpha   90.00
_cell.angle_beta   90.00
_cell.angle_gamma   90.00
#
_symmetry.space_group_name_H-M   'P 1'
#
loop_
_entity.id
_entity.type
_entity.pdbx_description
1 polymer ?
#
loop_
_entity_poly.entity_id
_entity_poly.type
_entity_poly.pdbx_seq_one_letter_code
_entity_poly.pdbx_strand_id
1 'polypeptide(L)'
;MNKIKIDMQLNAKDIWLFSMYHSNRGFLLIFNVLFTAVMYYYMITSWNKIDTPRKILFLVLANMFLIIQPAMLYLKSAKQARSEAIRAGLSLEMNDEGIVVSSKGESVDFKWESGFRSRIVPGIIIIYVDAVRGYLLPDRYTKENKDKIVAVLKEKTRVSFL
;
A
#
# COMPACT_ATOMS: atom_id res chain seq x y z
N MET A 1 -27.79 3.03 10.99
CA MET A 1 -27.23 3.54 9.72
C MET A 1 -26.96 2.33 8.79
N ASN A 2 -26.77 2.53 7.49
CA ASN A 2 -26.67 1.44 6.51
C ASN A 2 -25.41 0.58 6.74
N LYS A 3 -25.59 -0.73 6.96
CA LYS A 3 -24.51 -1.71 6.97
C LYS A 3 -23.82 -1.71 5.60
N ILE A 4 -22.50 -1.54 5.57
CA ILE A 4 -21.70 -1.63 4.34
C ILE A 4 -20.91 -2.92 4.40
N LYS A 5 -21.25 -3.88 3.55
CA LYS A 5 -20.52 -5.14 3.42
C LYS A 5 -19.72 -5.17 2.13
N ILE A 6 -18.47 -5.62 2.22
CA ILE A 6 -17.52 -5.67 1.12
C ILE A 6 -16.81 -7.02 1.14
N ASP A 7 -17.13 -7.87 0.18
CA ASP A 7 -16.45 -9.14 -0.04
C ASP A 7 -15.29 -8.93 -1.03
N MET A 8 -14.07 -9.27 -0.61
CA MET A 8 -12.85 -8.93 -1.35
C MET A 8 -11.89 -10.10 -1.42
N GLN A 9 -11.18 -10.20 -2.54
CA GLN A 9 -10.04 -11.09 -2.69
C GLN A 9 -8.86 -10.24 -3.19
N LEU A 10 -7.83 -10.09 -2.35
CA LEU A 10 -6.68 -9.26 -2.70
C LEU A 10 -5.80 -9.96 -3.75
N ASN A 11 -5.18 -9.17 -4.62
CA ASN A 11 -4.21 -9.66 -5.59
C ASN A 11 -2.83 -9.05 -5.34
N ALA A 12 -1.84 -9.49 -6.12
CA ALA A 12 -0.46 -9.01 -5.99
C ALA A 12 -0.35 -7.49 -6.15
N LYS A 13 -1.18 -6.88 -7.01
CA LYS A 13 -1.17 -5.44 -7.29
C LYS A 13 -1.62 -4.63 -6.08
N ASP A 14 -2.62 -5.08 -5.31
CA ASP A 14 -3.10 -4.33 -4.14
C ASP A 14 -2.07 -4.33 -3.01
N ILE A 15 -1.47 -5.49 -2.76
CA ILE A 15 -0.42 -5.66 -1.76
C ILE A 15 0.81 -4.85 -2.17
N TRP A 16 1.13 -4.84 -3.46
CA TRP A 16 2.21 -4.04 -4.01
C TRP A 16 1.96 -2.55 -3.88
N LEU A 17 0.74 -2.09 -4.20
CA LEU A 17 0.36 -0.68 -4.07
C LEU A 17 0.46 -0.22 -2.60
N PHE A 18 -0.04 -1.02 -1.67
CA PHE A 18 0.15 -0.79 -0.23
C PHE A 18 1.64 -0.69 0.13
N SER A 19 2.45 -1.64 -0.33
CA SER A 19 3.89 -1.68 -0.05
C SER A 19 4.62 -0.47 -0.62
N MET A 20 4.29 -0.05 -1.85
CA MET A 20 4.85 1.13 -2.50
C MET A 20 4.53 2.40 -1.70
N TYR A 21 3.26 2.60 -1.33
CA TYR A 21 2.88 3.73 -0.50
C TYR A 21 3.50 3.69 0.89
N HIS A 22 3.79 2.51 1.44
CA HIS A 22 4.42 2.38 2.76
C HIS A 22 5.94 2.64 2.71
N SER A 23 6.63 2.11 1.70
CA SER A 23 8.09 2.22 1.55
C SER A 23 8.56 3.59 1.06
N ASN A 24 7.77 4.28 0.24
CA ASN A 24 8.17 5.55 -0.37
C ASN A 24 7.54 6.78 0.30
N ARG A 25 7.64 6.88 1.63
CA ARG A 25 7.02 7.98 2.39
C ARG A 25 7.99 9.10 2.76
N GLY A 26 7.46 10.32 2.69
CA GLY A 26 8.11 11.51 3.24
C GLY A 26 9.51 11.74 2.69
N PHE A 27 10.47 11.97 3.59
CA PHE A 27 11.85 12.31 3.24
C PHE A 27 12.56 11.23 2.39
N LEU A 28 12.18 9.95 2.52
CA LEU A 28 12.77 8.86 1.74
C LEU A 28 12.49 9.02 0.24
N LEU A 29 11.29 9.47 -0.14
CA LEU A 29 10.96 9.70 -1.55
C LEU A 29 11.81 10.84 -2.13
N ILE A 30 11.92 11.95 -1.40
CA ILE A 30 12.73 13.11 -1.79
C ILE A 30 14.20 12.69 -1.94
N PHE A 31 14.73 11.96 -0.96
CA PHE A 31 16.09 11.43 -1.00
C PHE A 31 16.31 10.52 -2.22
N ASN A 32 15.40 9.58 -2.49
CA ASN A 32 15.52 8.67 -3.64
C ASN A 32 15.57 9.45 -4.96
N VAL A 33 14.71 10.45 -5.14
CA VAL A 33 14.67 11.28 -6.35
C VAL A 33 15.97 12.08 -6.50
N LEU A 34 16.42 12.74 -5.44
CA LEU A 34 17.67 13.52 -5.46
C LEU A 34 18.89 12.63 -5.73
N PHE A 35 18.98 11.48 -5.05
CA PHE A 35 20.06 10.51 -5.26
C PHE A 35 20.11 10.06 -6.72
N THR A 36 18.97 9.65 -7.28
CA THR A 36 18.88 9.23 -8.68
C THR A 36 19.25 10.37 -9.64
N ALA A 37 18.79 11.60 -9.38
CA ALA A 37 19.13 12.75 -10.22
C ALA A 37 20.63 13.07 -10.21
N VAL A 38 21.26 13.09 -9.04
CA VAL A 38 22.71 13.31 -8.88
C VAL A 38 23.52 12.21 -9.57
N MET A 39 23.09 10.95 -9.42
CA MET A 39 23.75 9.81 -10.07
C MET A 39 23.73 9.91 -11.58
N TYR A 40 22.56 10.23 -12.17
CA TYR A 40 22.45 10.42 -13.61
C TYR A 40 23.23 11.65 -14.09
N TYR A 41 23.17 12.76 -13.36
CA TYR A 41 23.95 13.96 -13.67
C TYR A 41 25.44 13.65 -13.75
N TYR A 42 26.00 13.03 -12.70
CA TYR A 42 27.41 12.65 -12.65
C TYR A 42 27.80 11.71 -13.80
N MET A 43 26.97 10.70 -14.07
CA MET A 43 27.22 9.73 -15.14
C MET A 43 27.24 10.40 -16.53
N ILE A 44 26.35 11.36 -16.78
CA ILE A 44 26.29 12.09 -18.05
C ILE A 44 27.50 13.02 -18.19
N THR A 45 27.81 13.83 -17.17
CA THR A 45 28.93 14.79 -17.22
C THR A 45 30.30 14.12 -17.28
N SER A 46 30.42 12.91 -16.76
CA SER A 46 31.67 12.15 -16.70
C SER A 46 31.71 10.98 -17.68
N TRP A 47 30.80 10.93 -18.67
CA TRP A 47 30.61 9.76 -19.53
C TRP A 47 31.89 9.28 -20.22
N ASN A 48 32.71 10.20 -20.74
CA ASN A 48 33.95 9.86 -21.44
C ASN A 48 35.12 9.52 -20.48
N LYS A 49 34.96 9.79 -19.18
CA LYS A 49 35.98 9.58 -18.15
C LYS A 49 35.81 8.26 -17.38
N ILE A 50 34.65 7.62 -17.53
CA ILE A 50 34.28 6.40 -16.82
C ILE A 50 34.40 5.20 -17.78
N ASP A 51 35.04 4.14 -17.30
CA ASP A 51 35.16 2.85 -17.96
C ASP A 51 33.83 2.06 -17.93
N THR A 52 33.67 1.13 -18.88
CA THR A 52 32.42 0.39 -19.09
C THR A 52 31.89 -0.32 -17.84
N PRO A 53 32.70 -1.03 -17.02
CA PRO A 53 32.22 -1.68 -15.80
C PRO A 53 31.59 -0.69 -14.80
N ARG A 54 32.23 0.47 -14.61
CA ARG A 54 31.71 1.51 -13.71
C ARG A 54 30.42 2.13 -14.26
N LYS A 55 30.30 2.35 -15.57
CA LYS A 55 29.04 2.81 -16.20
C LYS A 55 27.88 1.87 -15.90
N ILE A 56 28.09 0.55 -16.03
CA ILE A 56 27.07 -0.45 -15.70
C ILE A 56 26.69 -0.36 -14.22
N LEU A 57 27.68 -0.25 -13.32
CA LEU A 57 27.42 -0.09 -11.89
C LEU A 57 26.60 1.18 -11.58
N PHE A 58 26.96 2.33 -12.16
CA PHE A 58 26.22 3.58 -12.00
C PHE A 58 24.79 3.46 -12.50
N LEU A 59 24.56 2.80 -13.64
CA LEU A 59 23.22 2.53 -14.16
C LEU A 59 22.39 1.67 -13.20
N VAL A 60 22.97 0.60 -12.64
CA VAL A 60 22.27 -0.26 -11.68
C VAL A 60 21.90 0.53 -10.42
N LEU A 61 22.84 1.31 -9.86
CA LEU A 61 22.62 2.11 -8.66
C LEU A 61 21.60 3.23 -8.88
N ALA A 62 21.65 3.93 -10.02
CA ALA A 62 20.70 5.00 -10.35
C ALA A 62 19.27 4.46 -10.48
N ASN A 63 19.12 3.23 -10.96
CA ASN A 63 17.83 2.54 -11.11
C ASN A 63 17.41 1.71 -9.89
N MET A 64 18.20 1.72 -8.81
CA MET A 64 17.93 0.92 -7.63
C MET A 64 16.58 1.24 -7.01
N PHE A 65 16.23 2.52 -6.91
CA PHE A 65 14.95 2.96 -6.33
C PHE A 65 13.83 3.10 -7.38
N LEU A 66 14.16 3.32 -8.65
CA LEU A 66 13.18 3.47 -9.72
C LEU A 66 12.63 2.14 -10.23
N ILE A 67 13.48 1.12 -10.35
CA ILE A 67 13.12 -0.15 -11.00
C ILE A 67 13.30 -1.31 -10.04
N ILE A 68 14.48 -1.44 -9.43
CA ILE A 68 14.83 -2.63 -8.63
C ILE A 68 13.97 -2.71 -7.37
N GLN A 69 13.82 -1.63 -6.61
CA GLN A 69 12.99 -1.61 -5.40
C GLN A 69 11.51 -1.90 -5.73
N PRO A 70 10.84 -1.23 -6.68
CA PRO A 70 9.46 -1.56 -7.04
C PRO A 70 9.29 -3.02 -7.50
N ALA A 71 10.24 -3.54 -8.29
CA ALA A 71 10.23 -4.94 -8.73
C ALA A 71 10.36 -5.92 -7.56
N MET A 72 11.29 -5.68 -6.63
CA MET A 72 11.44 -6.49 -5.42
C MET A 72 10.18 -6.47 -4.54
N LEU A 73 9.56 -5.30 -4.37
CA LEU A 73 8.29 -5.19 -3.66
C LEU A 73 7.18 -5.96 -4.37
N TYR A 74 7.14 -5.95 -5.70
CA TYR A 74 6.15 -6.69 -6.47
C TYR A 74 6.34 -8.20 -6.30
N LEU A 75 7.57 -8.71 -6.37
CA LEU A 75 7.87 -10.14 -6.15
C LEU A 75 7.44 -10.60 -4.75
N LYS A 76 7.72 -9.80 -3.71
CA LYS A 76 7.24 -10.06 -2.35
C LYS A 76 5.71 -10.07 -2.27
N SER A 77 5.07 -9.10 -2.92
CA SER A 77 3.61 -8.98 -2.95
C SER A 77 2.95 -10.13 -3.71
N ALA A 78 3.54 -10.58 -4.82
CA ALA A 78 3.09 -11.73 -5.58
C ALA A 78 3.21 -13.04 -4.77
N LYS A 79 4.27 -13.19 -3.99
CA LYS A 79 4.40 -14.31 -3.04
C LYS A 79 3.32 -14.25 -1.95
N GLN A 80 3.07 -13.08 -1.38
CA GLN A 80 2.02 -12.89 -0.36
C GLN A 80 0.61 -13.14 -0.91
N ALA A 81 0.31 -12.70 -2.13
CA ALA A 81 -0.98 -12.92 -2.77
C ALA A 81 -1.30 -14.41 -3.01
N ARG A 82 -0.27 -15.27 -3.07
CA ARG A 82 -0.44 -16.72 -3.20
C ARG A 82 -0.68 -17.43 -1.86
N SER A 83 -0.51 -16.73 -0.74
CA SER A 83 -0.79 -17.30 0.58
C SER A 83 -2.26 -17.67 0.71
N GLU A 84 -2.54 -18.74 1.43
CA GLU A 84 -3.88 -19.27 1.56
C GLU A 84 -4.83 -18.28 2.27
N ALA A 85 -4.30 -17.49 3.23
CA ALA A 85 -5.04 -16.45 3.91
C ALA A 85 -5.55 -15.36 2.94
N ILE A 86 -4.69 -14.92 2.01
CA ILE A 86 -5.09 -13.93 1.00
C ILE A 86 -6.01 -14.54 -0.05
N ARG A 87 -5.73 -15.78 -0.49
CA ARG A 87 -6.54 -16.46 -1.51
C ARG A 87 -7.95 -16.80 -1.02
N ALA A 88 -8.13 -17.08 0.26
CA ALA A 88 -9.43 -17.37 0.85
C ALA A 88 -10.40 -16.18 0.81
N GLY A 89 -9.89 -14.96 0.62
CA GLY A 89 -10.69 -13.76 0.62
C GLY A 89 -11.05 -13.29 2.02
N LEU A 90 -11.62 -12.08 2.05
CA LEU A 90 -11.95 -11.33 3.24
C LEU A 90 -13.30 -10.66 3.03
N SER A 91 -14.24 -10.86 3.95
CA SER A 91 -15.46 -10.06 4.05
C SER A 91 -15.26 -9.01 5.13
N LEU A 92 -15.48 -7.74 4.79
CA LEU A 92 -15.45 -6.63 5.73
C LEU A 92 -16.83 -5.99 5.80
N GLU A 93 -17.42 -5.97 6.98
CA GLU A 93 -18.70 -5.30 7.26
C GLU A 93 -18.46 -4.12 8.20
N MET A 94 -18.88 -2.92 7.79
CA MET A 94 -18.91 -1.73 8.62
C MET A 94 -20.33 -1.50 9.14
N ASN A 95 -20.48 -1.34 10.44
CA ASN A 95 -21.73 -1.06 11.11
C ASN A 95 -21.58 0.08 12.14
N ASP A 96 -22.65 0.37 12.88
CA ASP A 96 -22.68 1.49 13.83
C ASP A 96 -21.77 1.26 15.06
N GLU A 97 -21.49 0.01 15.41
CA GLU A 97 -20.66 -0.39 16.56
C GLU A 97 -19.17 -0.53 16.20
N GLY A 98 -18.86 -0.94 14.96
CA GLY A 98 -17.49 -1.24 14.56
C GLY A 98 -17.32 -1.77 13.14
N ILE A 99 -16.26 -2.55 12.98
CA ILE A 99 -15.92 -3.30 11.78
C ILE A 99 -15.86 -4.78 12.13
N VAL A 100 -16.66 -5.58 11.44
CA VAL A 100 -16.59 -7.04 11.52
C VAL A 100 -15.82 -7.55 10.30
N VAL A 101 -14.79 -8.33 10.56
CA VAL A 101 -13.95 -8.93 9.53
C VAL A 101 -14.09 -10.44 9.58
N SER A 102 -14.51 -11.05 8.48
CA SER A 102 -14.65 -12.50 8.36
C SER A 102 -13.68 -13.06 7.32
N SER A 103 -12.91 -14.09 7.68
CA SER A 103 -12.06 -14.85 6.75
C SER A 103 -12.04 -16.32 7.16
N LYS A 104 -12.12 -17.23 6.18
CA LYS A 104 -12.07 -18.69 6.41
C LYS A 104 -13.00 -19.22 7.51
N GLY A 105 -14.17 -18.59 7.71
CA GLY A 105 -15.14 -18.99 8.73
C GLY A 105 -14.89 -18.42 10.13
N GLU A 106 -13.75 -17.76 10.36
CA GLU A 106 -13.53 -16.96 11.57
C GLU A 106 -14.03 -15.54 11.35
N SER A 107 -14.63 -14.95 12.38
CA SER A 107 -15.05 -13.54 12.38
C SER A 107 -14.48 -12.84 13.59
N VAL A 108 -13.92 -11.66 13.36
CA VAL A 108 -13.35 -10.79 14.40
C VAL A 108 -14.09 -9.47 14.36
N ASP A 109 -14.61 -9.07 15.52
CA ASP A 109 -15.29 -7.79 15.72
C ASP A 109 -14.30 -6.77 16.31
N PHE A 110 -14.18 -5.63 15.65
CA PHE A 110 -13.40 -4.50 16.11
C PHE A 110 -14.32 -3.30 16.35
N LYS A 111 -14.45 -2.86 17.61
CA LYS A 111 -15.28 -1.71 17.95
C LYS A 111 -14.58 -0.37 17.71
N TRP A 112 -15.35 0.65 17.31
CA TRP A 112 -14.80 1.99 16.98
C TRP A 112 -14.03 2.63 18.15
N GLU A 113 -14.41 2.35 19.40
CA GLU A 113 -13.75 2.89 20.61
C GLU A 113 -12.28 2.47 20.73
N SER A 114 -11.88 1.42 20.02
CA SER A 114 -10.48 0.94 19.96
C SER A 114 -9.54 1.93 19.26
N GLY A 115 -10.08 2.95 18.58
CA GLY A 115 -9.30 4.08 18.05
C GLY A 115 -8.57 3.77 16.74
N PHE A 116 -9.31 3.39 15.70
CA PHE A 116 -8.72 3.07 14.39
C PHE A 116 -8.07 4.28 13.72
N ARG A 117 -7.11 3.97 12.84
CA ARG A 117 -6.54 4.93 11.90
C ARG A 117 -6.87 4.48 10.50
N SER A 118 -7.21 5.42 9.63
CA SER A 118 -7.40 5.11 8.22
C SER A 118 -6.53 5.98 7.34
N ARG A 119 -6.18 5.42 6.18
CA ARG A 119 -5.45 6.09 5.12
C ARG A 119 -6.19 5.92 3.82
N ILE A 120 -6.42 7.04 3.16
CA ILE A 120 -7.06 7.07 1.86
C ILE A 120 -6.01 7.58 0.88
N VAL A 121 -5.56 6.69 0.01
CA VAL A 121 -4.57 6.99 -1.03
C VAL A 121 -5.13 6.59 -2.40
N PRO A 122 -4.62 7.14 -3.51
CA PRO A 122 -5.12 6.77 -4.83
C PRO A 122 -5.03 5.26 -5.08
N GLY A 123 -6.18 4.64 -5.39
CA GLY A 123 -6.30 3.21 -5.71
C GLY A 123 -6.62 2.29 -4.53
N ILE A 124 -6.45 2.72 -3.28
CA ILE A 124 -6.66 1.85 -2.11
C ILE A 124 -6.98 2.64 -0.82
N ILE A 125 -7.93 2.13 -0.05
CA ILE A 125 -8.19 2.56 1.33
C ILE A 125 -7.54 1.55 2.28
N ILE A 126 -6.91 2.03 3.33
CA ILE A 126 -6.22 1.20 4.33
C ILE A 126 -6.81 1.52 5.70
N ILE A 127 -7.32 0.51 6.40
CA ILE A 127 -7.85 0.64 7.77
C ILE A 127 -6.93 -0.10 8.72
N TYR A 128 -6.30 0.63 9.63
CA TYR A 128 -5.48 0.08 10.71
C TYR A 128 -6.34 -0.09 11.96
N VAL A 129 -6.65 -1.34 12.28
CA VAL A 129 -7.43 -1.69 13.49
C VAL A 129 -6.55 -1.73 14.74
N ASP A 130 -5.25 -1.98 14.58
CA ASP A 130 -4.25 -1.88 15.63
C ASP A 130 -2.88 -1.44 15.04
N ALA A 131 -1.80 -1.52 15.83
CA ALA A 131 -0.46 -1.11 15.39
C ALA A 131 0.18 -2.05 14.33
N VAL A 132 -0.31 -3.28 14.22
CA VAL A 132 0.24 -4.38 13.42
C VAL A 132 -0.70 -4.76 12.27
N ARG A 133 -2.02 -4.77 12.51
CA ARG A 133 -3.05 -5.24 11.58
C ARG A 133 -3.65 -4.08 10.79
N GLY A 134 -3.55 -4.20 9.47
CA GLY A 134 -4.17 -3.31 8.51
C GLY A 134 -4.96 -4.08 7.47
N TYR A 135 -6.18 -3.63 7.18
CA TYR A 135 -7.03 -4.16 6.13
C TYR A 135 -6.98 -3.26 4.90
N LEU A 136 -6.83 -3.92 3.75
CA LEU A 136 -6.72 -3.28 2.46
C LEU A 136 -8.06 -3.32 1.75
N LEU A 137 -8.55 -2.15 1.33
CA LEU A 137 -9.80 -1.97 0.61
C LEU A 137 -9.49 -1.35 -0.77
N PRO A 138 -9.18 -2.18 -1.78
CA PRO A 138 -8.89 -1.70 -3.13
C PRO A 138 -10.10 -0.99 -3.76
N ASP A 139 -9.83 0.05 -4.56
CA ASP A 139 -10.89 0.80 -5.25
C ASP A 139 -11.79 -0.09 -6.12
N ARG A 140 -11.29 -1.22 -6.62
CA ARG A 140 -12.11 -2.16 -7.40
C ARG A 140 -13.31 -2.75 -6.65
N TYR A 141 -13.26 -2.77 -5.31
CA TYR A 141 -14.36 -3.26 -4.47
C TYR A 141 -15.11 -2.13 -3.75
N THR A 142 -14.51 -0.93 -3.67
CA THR A 142 -15.09 0.18 -2.92
C THR A 142 -15.66 1.29 -3.81
N LYS A 143 -15.39 1.30 -5.11
CA LYS A 143 -15.80 2.36 -6.06
C LYS A 143 -17.23 2.85 -5.90
N GLU A 144 -18.21 1.96 -5.85
CA GLU A 144 -19.64 2.31 -5.80
C GLU A 144 -20.05 2.96 -4.47
N ASN A 145 -19.41 2.57 -3.37
CA ASN A 145 -19.72 3.07 -2.03
C ASN A 145 -18.59 3.93 -1.47
N LYS A 146 -17.66 4.39 -2.31
CA LYS A 146 -16.40 5.00 -1.86
C LYS A 146 -16.66 6.24 -1.00
N ASP A 147 -17.56 7.11 -1.45
CA ASP A 147 -17.90 8.34 -0.71
C ASP A 147 -18.54 8.04 0.64
N LYS A 148 -19.41 7.01 0.71
CA LYS A 148 -20.02 6.56 1.97
C LYS A 148 -18.99 5.97 2.92
N ILE A 149 -18.10 5.10 2.42
CA ILE A 149 -17.02 4.50 3.20
C ILE A 149 -16.10 5.59 3.74
N VAL A 150 -15.69 6.53 2.89
CA VAL A 150 -14.82 7.66 3.27
C VAL A 150 -15.51 8.56 4.28
N ALA A 151 -16.81 8.84 4.14
CA ALA A 151 -17.56 9.63 5.11
C ALA A 151 -17.58 8.96 6.50
N VAL A 152 -17.88 7.66 6.56
CA VAL A 152 -17.85 6.90 7.82
C VAL A 152 -16.45 6.88 8.43
N LEU A 153 -15.41 6.67 7.62
CA LEU A 153 -14.03 6.68 8.11
C LEU A 153 -13.59 8.05 8.64
N LYS A 154 -14.03 9.15 7.99
CA LYS A 154 -13.80 10.53 8.48
C LYS A 154 -14.48 10.81 9.81
N GLU A 155 -15.67 10.27 10.02
CA GLU A 155 -16.41 10.45 11.27
C GLU A 155 -15.86 9.58 12.41
N LYS A 156 -15.57 8.30 12.13
CA LYS A 156 -15.28 7.29 13.16
C LYS A 156 -13.80 7.01 13.39
N THR A 157 -12.90 7.46 12.51
CA THR A 157 -11.46 7.13 12.59
C THR A 157 -10.56 8.34 12.41
N ARG A 158 -9.30 8.23 12.86
CA ARG A 158 -8.28 9.23 12.53
C ARG A 158 -7.82 9.03 11.09
N VAL A 159 -8.36 9.83 10.17
CA VAL A 159 -8.00 9.79 8.75
C VAL A 159 -6.74 10.59 8.50
N SER A 160 -5.80 10.00 7.76
CA SER A 160 -4.71 10.75 7.12
C SER A 160 -4.85 10.66 5.60
N PHE A 161 -4.85 11.82 4.95
CA PHE A 161 -4.70 11.95 3.51
C PHE A 161 -3.20 12.03 3.20
N LEU A 162 -2.75 11.24 2.23
CA LEU A 162 -1.39 11.22 1.73
C LEU A 162 -1.42 11.42 0.21
#